data_AF-A0A539CZY0-F1
#
_entry.id   AF-A0A539CZY0-F1
#
_cell.length_a   1.000
_cell.length_b   1.000
_cell.length_c   1.000
_cell.angle_alpha   90.00
_cell.angle_beta   90.00
_cell.angle_gamma   90.00
#
_symmetry.space_group_name_H-M   'P 1'
#
loop_
_entity.id
_entity.type
_entity.pdbx_description
1 polymer ?
#
loop_
_entity_poly.entity_id
_entity_poly.type
_entity_poly.pdbx_seq_one_letter_code
_entity_poly.pdbx_strand_id
1 'polypeptide(L)' 'MTGARLRLDRIRLGVNIDHVATVRNARGGARPDPVRAAMLAIGAGADGITAHLREDRRHIRDEDMARLIAGILK' A
#
# COMPACT_ATOMS: atom_id res chain seq x y z
N MET A 1 33.82 12.79 -26.10
CA MET A 1 32.70 11.83 -26.26
C MET A 1 32.23 11.42 -24.87
N THR A 2 31.34 12.20 -24.28
CA THR A 2 30.75 11.95 -22.95
C THR A 2 29.64 10.91 -23.11
N GLY A 3 29.90 9.69 -22.61
CA GLY A 3 28.94 8.59 -22.65
C GLY A 3 27.69 8.93 -21.84
N ALA A 4 26.59 9.20 -22.53
CA ALA A 4 25.27 9.26 -21.93
C ALA A 4 24.94 7.88 -21.36
N ARG A 5 25.15 7.71 -20.04
CA ARG A 5 24.68 6.55 -19.31
C ARG A 5 23.16 6.59 -19.36
N LEU A 6 22.56 5.77 -20.24
CA LEU A 6 21.14 5.44 -20.17
C LEU A 6 20.88 4.91 -18.75
N ARG A 7 20.41 5.77 -17.85
CA ARG A 7 19.71 5.32 -16.65
C ARG A 7 18.45 4.66 -17.19
N LEU A 8 18.46 3.33 -17.30
CA LEU A 8 17.21 2.61 -17.28
C LEU A 8 16.57 3.00 -15.96
N ASP A 9 15.49 3.78 -16.01
CA ASP A 9 14.72 4.11 -14.82
C ASP A 9 14.39 2.78 -14.14
N ARG A 10 14.86 2.62 -12.91
CA ARG A 10 14.69 1.39 -12.14
C ARG A 10 13.20 1.06 -12.11
N ILE A 11 12.86 -0.21 -12.38
CA ILE A 11 11.48 -0.70 -12.27
C ILE A 11 10.97 -0.40 -10.85
N ARG A 12 9.80 0.24 -10.78
CA ARG A 12 9.14 0.61 -9.53
C ARG A 12 8.29 -0.54 -9.00
N LEU A 13 8.31 -0.75 -7.69
CA LEU A 13 7.48 -1.72 -6.99
C LEU A 13 6.31 -1.03 -6.30
N GLY A 14 5.09 -1.34 -6.73
CA GLY A 14 3.86 -1.05 -5.99
C GLY A 14 3.45 -2.26 -5.15
N VAL A 15 3.15 -2.05 -3.86
CA VAL A 15 2.68 -3.14 -2.97
C VAL A 15 1.18 -3.03 -2.75
N ASN A 16 0.42 -4.06 -3.14
CA ASN A 16 -1.00 -4.17 -2.85
C ASN A 16 -1.24 -4.68 -1.41
N ILE A 17 -2.10 -3.99 -0.65
CA ILE A 17 -2.39 -4.30 0.76
C ILE A 17 -3.79 -4.86 1.01
N ASP A 18 -4.59 -5.14 -0.03
CA ASP A 18 -6.00 -5.57 0.09
C ASP A 18 -6.13 -6.87 0.91
N HIS A 19 -5.19 -7.79 0.77
CA HIS A 19 -5.23 -9.06 1.49
C HIS A 19 -4.86 -8.96 2.96
N VAL A 20 -4.18 -7.89 3.39
CA VAL A 20 -4.03 -7.60 4.82
C VAL A 20 -5.41 -7.31 5.42
N ALA A 21 -6.22 -6.51 4.72
CA ALA A 21 -7.59 -6.21 5.14
C ALA A 21 -8.50 -7.44 5.08
N THR A 22 -8.25 -8.36 4.14
CA THR A 22 -8.98 -9.64 4.08
C THR A 22 -8.77 -10.45 5.36
N VAL A 23 -7.51 -10.62 5.80
CA VAL A 23 -7.19 -11.34 7.04
C VAL A 23 -7.77 -10.64 8.26
N ARG A 24 -7.71 -9.30 8.31
CA ARG A 24 -8.34 -8.51 9.37
C ARG A 24 -9.83 -8.78 9.46
N ASN A 25 -10.53 -8.67 8.33
CA ASN A 25 -11.98 -8.79 8.27
C ASN A 25 -12.44 -10.19 8.71
N ALA A 26 -11.71 -11.24 8.31
CA ALA A 26 -11.99 -12.61 8.72
C ALA A 26 -11.83 -12.84 10.24
N ARG A 27 -10.96 -12.07 10.91
CA ARG A 27 -10.76 -12.14 12.37
C ARG A 27 -11.73 -11.28 13.17
N GLY A 28 -12.45 -10.34 12.53
CA GLY A 28 -13.38 -9.43 13.18
C GLY A 28 -12.75 -8.38 14.11
N GLY A 29 -11.41 -8.27 14.13
CA GLY A 29 -10.67 -7.33 14.99
C GLY A 29 -9.96 -6.22 14.21
N ALA A 30 -9.18 -5.41 14.90
CA ALA A 30 -8.39 -4.34 14.30
C ALA A 30 -7.07 -4.81 13.65
N ARG A 31 -6.72 -6.10 13.79
CA ARG A 31 -5.42 -6.64 13.35
C ARG A 31 -5.56 -7.85 12.41
N PRO A 32 -4.67 -7.96 11.40
CA PRO A 32 -3.62 -7.00 11.03
C PRO A 32 -4.18 -5.68 10.47
N ASP A 33 -3.43 -4.58 10.59
CA ASP A 33 -3.86 -3.25 10.13
C ASP A 33 -3.28 -2.96 8.73
N PRO A 34 -4.10 -2.74 7.69
CA PRO A 34 -3.63 -2.45 6.32
C PRO A 34 -2.75 -1.20 6.24
N VAL A 35 -3.06 -0.17 7.02
CA VAL A 35 -2.28 1.09 7.04
C VAL A 35 -0.88 0.84 7.59
N ARG A 36 -0.77 0.02 8.64
CA ARG A 36 0.53 -0.40 9.17
C ARG A 36 1.33 -1.20 8.15
N ALA A 37 0.69 -2.10 7.40
CA ALA A 37 1.35 -2.84 6.34
C ALA A 37 1.88 -1.91 5.22
N ALA A 38 1.11 -0.87 4.86
CA ALA A 38 1.53 0.15 3.91
C ALA A 38 2.80 0.87 4.36
N MET A 39 2.83 1.34 5.62
CA MET A 39 4.01 2.02 6.19
C MET A 39 5.25 1.12 6.21
N LEU A 40 5.08 -0.16 6.55
CA LEU A 40 6.18 -1.14 6.53
C LEU A 40 6.69 -1.38 5.11
N ALA A 41 5.80 -1.50 4.12
CA ALA A 41 6.18 -1.69 2.73
C ALA A 41 6.97 -0.50 2.17
N ILE A 42 6.53 0.74 2.43
CA ILE A 42 7.30 1.94 2.08
C ILE A 42 8.65 1.97 2.79
N GLY A 43 8.67 1.71 4.12
CA GLY A 43 9.92 1.67 4.89
C GLY A 43 10.90 0.58 4.43
N ALA A 44 10.40 -0.48 3.78
CA ALA A 44 11.20 -1.54 3.17
C ALA A 44 11.64 -1.25 1.72
N GLY A 45 11.26 -0.09 1.16
CA GLY A 45 11.69 0.37 -0.17
C GLY A 45 10.69 0.15 -1.29
N ALA A 46 9.40 -0.05 -0.99
CA ALA A 46 8.36 0.05 -2.00
C ALA A 46 8.26 1.49 -2.52
N ASP A 47 8.07 1.64 -3.83
CA ASP A 47 7.93 2.94 -4.49
C ASP A 47 6.49 3.49 -4.37
N GLY A 48 5.52 2.63 -4.04
CA GLY A 48 4.13 3.01 -3.85
C GLY A 48 3.27 1.92 -3.22
N ILE A 49 2.08 2.32 -2.81
CA ILE A 49 1.06 1.43 -2.22
C ILE A 49 -0.17 1.40 -3.11
N THR A 50 -0.74 0.21 -3.28
CA THR A 50 -1.99 -0.01 -4.00
C THR A 50 -3.05 -0.53 -3.04
N ALA A 51 -4.21 0.10 -3.03
CA ALA A 51 -5.37 -0.33 -2.27
C ALA A 51 -6.62 -0.16 -3.13
N HIS A 52 -7.49 -1.17 -3.15
CA HIS A 52 -8.73 -1.16 -3.93
C HIS A 52 -9.94 -1.06 -3.01
N LEU A 53 -10.55 0.13 -2.97
CA LEU A 53 -11.84 0.35 -2.34
C LEU A 53 -12.96 -0.20 -3.23
N ARG A 54 -13.36 -1.44 -2.99
CA ARG A 54 -14.46 -2.09 -3.71
C ARG A 54 -15.81 -1.53 -3.27
N GLU A 55 -16.81 -1.47 -4.17
CA GLU A 55 -18.19 -1.08 -3.84
C GLU A 55 -18.76 -1.88 -2.65
N ASP A 56 -18.56 -3.20 -2.65
CA ASP A 56 -19.00 -4.13 -1.60
C ASP A 56 -18.15 -4.10 -0.32
N ARG A 57 -17.08 -3.28 -0.27
CA ARG A 57 -16.14 -3.17 0.86
C ARG A 57 -15.61 -4.51 1.37
N ARG A 58 -15.43 -5.49 0.47
CA ARG A 58 -15.01 -6.86 0.81
C ARG A 58 -13.69 -6.92 1.60
N HIS A 59 -12.76 -6.01 1.31
CA HIS A 59 -11.43 -5.99 1.96
C HIS A 59 -11.15 -4.62 2.59
N ILE A 60 -10.67 -3.66 1.81
CA ILE A 60 -10.42 -2.27 2.22
C ILE A 60 -11.74 -1.57 2.49
N ARG A 61 -11.79 -0.81 3.59
CA ARG A 61 -12.93 0.01 4.01
C ARG A 61 -12.62 1.50 3.81
N ASP A 62 -13.65 2.34 3.85
CA ASP A 62 -13.48 3.80 3.69
C ASP A 62 -12.53 4.40 4.74
N GLU A 63 -12.60 3.90 5.99
CA GLU A 63 -11.70 4.30 7.07
C GLU A 63 -10.23 3.98 6.76
N ASP A 64 -9.96 2.84 6.12
CA ASP A 64 -8.60 2.46 5.71
C ASP A 64 -8.07 3.47 4.69
N MET A 65 -8.88 3.87 3.71
CA MET A 65 -8.52 4.86 2.69
C MET A 65 -8.24 6.23 3.31
N ALA A 66 -9.10 6.70 4.21
CA ALA A 66 -8.89 7.97 4.91
C ALA A 66 -7.58 7.96 5.71
N ARG A 67 -7.32 6.87 6.45
CA ARG A 67 -6.10 6.70 7.23
C ARG A 67 -4.84 6.55 6.36
N LEU A 68 -4.93 5.90 5.19
CA LEU A 68 -3.82 5.79 4.23
C LEU A 68 -3.42 7.17 3.68
N ILE A 69 -4.40 7.97 3.25
CA ILE A 69 -4.17 9.33 2.72
C ILE A 69 -3.51 10.20 3.79
N ALA A 70 -4.04 10.18 5.02
CA ALA A 70 -3.49 10.96 6.14
C ALA A 70 -2.09 10.49 6.60
N GLY A 71 -1.78 9.20 6.42
CA GLY A 71 -0.55 8.58 6.88
C GLY A 71 0.63 8.66 5.90
N ILE A 72 0.35 8.60 4.59
CA ILE A 72 1.38 8.47 3.54
C ILE A 72 1.72 9.82 2.88
N LEU A 73 0.79 10.78 2.84
CA LEU A 73 1.01 12.09 2.17
C LEU A 73 1.70 13.13 3.06
N LYS A 74 2.58 12.73 3.98
CA LYS A 74 3.35 13.66 4.82
C LYS A 74 4.74 13.94 4.24
#